data_AF-A0A8A4THP2-F1
#
_entry.id   AF-A0A8A4THP2-F1
#
_cell.length_a   1.000
_cell.length_b   1.000
_cell.length_c   1.000
_cell.angle_alpha   90.00
_cell.angle_beta   90.00
_cell.angle_gamma   90.00
#
_symmetry.space_group_name_H-M   'P 1'
#
loop_
_entity.id
_entity.type
_entity.pdbx_description
1 polymer ?
#
loop_
_entity_poly.entity_id
_entity_poly.type
_entity_poly.pdbx_seq_one_letter_code
_entity_poly.pdbx_strand_id
1 'polypeptide(L)'
;MSQVRLGDLAGHHLVVEEKMDGANAGIRFDGPDHLLLQSRGHFLTGGYRERHFDLFKAWAARHRTALWNIMGNRYLMFGEWLYAKHTIFYDALPHYFLEFDIFDLERHHFLDTPSRKALIAGSPVVSVPVLTEVDIDSRTRTDTLTKWIGYSNAKSPNWRTRLKEVAAREGLEPHRIESETDPSDLMEGLYFKVEAEGKVTDRLKWVRADFLTTVTDSGSHWLDRPILPNQLAQGVDLFGCDGPFGEVTP
;
A
#
# COMPACT_ATOMS: atom_id res chain seq x y z
N MET A 1 0.83 -22.31 -0.42
CA MET A 1 1.34 -21.42 0.64
C MET A 1 1.34 -22.20 1.93
N SER A 2 2.43 -22.18 2.70
CA SER A 2 2.46 -22.79 4.03
C SER A 2 1.70 -21.91 5.02
N GLN A 3 0.96 -22.53 5.94
CA GLN A 3 0.39 -21.84 7.09
C GLN A 3 1.41 -21.89 8.22
N VAL A 4 1.61 -20.78 8.91
CA VAL A 4 2.52 -20.65 10.06
C VAL A 4 1.68 -20.36 11.29
N ARG A 5 1.97 -20.99 12.43
CA ARG A 5 1.29 -20.65 13.68
C ARG A 5 1.97 -19.43 14.27
N LEU A 6 1.21 -18.49 14.82
CA LEU A 6 1.78 -17.29 15.44
C LEU A 6 2.80 -17.61 16.55
N GLY A 7 2.58 -18.68 17.32
CA GLY A 7 3.52 -19.13 18.35
C GLY A 7 4.87 -19.62 17.82
N ASP A 8 4.95 -20.00 16.54
CA ASP A 8 6.22 -20.38 15.89
C ASP A 8 7.10 -19.14 15.63
N LEU A 9 6.56 -17.93 15.80
CA LEU A 9 7.29 -16.66 15.70
C LEU A 9 7.81 -16.18 17.07
N ALA A 10 7.72 -17.00 18.12
CA ALA A 10 8.23 -16.63 19.44
C ALA A 10 9.74 -16.32 19.41
N GLY A 11 10.12 -15.20 20.04
CA GLY A 11 11.48 -14.68 20.04
C GLY A 11 11.79 -13.71 18.89
N HIS A 12 10.82 -13.44 18.02
CA HIS A 12 10.97 -12.48 16.92
C HIS A 12 10.25 -11.16 17.17
N HIS A 13 10.81 -10.08 16.61
CA HIS A 13 10.16 -8.78 16.52
C HIS A 13 9.28 -8.74 15.27
N LEU A 14 8.01 -8.40 15.45
CA LEU A 14 7.05 -8.22 14.36
C LEU A 14 6.64 -6.76 14.21
N VAL A 15 6.74 -6.27 12.98
CA VAL A 15 6.03 -5.06 12.54
C VAL A 15 4.75 -5.49 11.84
N VAL A 16 3.63 -4.95 12.29
CA VAL A 16 2.29 -5.22 11.75
C VAL A 16 1.82 -3.99 10.99
N GLU A 17 1.59 -4.14 9.69
CA GLU A 17 1.11 -3.09 8.80
C GLU A 17 -0.30 -3.41 8.30
N GLU A 18 -1.07 -2.37 7.99
CA GLU A 18 -2.35 -2.54 7.28
C GLU A 18 -2.07 -3.13 5.90
N LYS A 19 -2.72 -4.26 5.61
CA LYS A 19 -2.69 -4.78 4.24
C LYS A 19 -3.64 -3.95 3.39
N MET A 20 -3.07 -3.20 2.45
CA MET A 20 -3.82 -2.42 1.47
C MET A 20 -4.22 -3.28 0.28
N ASP A 21 -5.40 -3.00 -0.29
CA ASP A 21 -5.97 -3.69 -1.45
C ASP A 21 -5.76 -2.86 -2.72
N GLY A 22 -4.64 -3.10 -3.41
CA GLY A 22 -4.29 -2.43 -4.65
C GLY A 22 -3.39 -3.27 -5.55
N ALA A 23 -2.63 -2.59 -6.39
CA ALA A 23 -1.70 -3.20 -7.31
C ALA A 23 -0.27 -2.98 -6.82
N ASN A 24 0.53 -4.05 -6.78
CA ASN A 24 1.95 -3.91 -6.50
C ASN A 24 2.63 -3.02 -7.56
N ALA A 25 3.39 -2.05 -7.09
CA ALA A 25 4.21 -1.16 -7.89
C ALA A 25 5.65 -1.10 -7.34
N GLY A 26 6.60 -0.77 -8.20
CA GLY A 26 7.98 -0.57 -7.82
C GLY A 26 8.65 0.58 -8.55
N ILE A 27 9.63 1.18 -7.88
CA ILE A 27 10.44 2.30 -8.34
C ILE A 27 11.91 1.90 -8.18
N ARG A 28 12.72 2.11 -9.20
CA ARG A 28 14.18 2.07 -9.08
C ARG A 28 14.82 2.97 -10.11
N PHE A 29 16.13 3.19 -9.97
CA PHE A 29 16.91 3.89 -10.97
C PHE A 29 18.04 3.02 -11.49
N ASP A 30 18.32 3.14 -12.78
CA ASP A 30 19.48 2.58 -13.47
C ASP A 30 20.38 3.73 -13.96
N GLY A 31 20.65 4.66 -13.04
CA GLY A 31 21.33 5.94 -13.29
C GLY A 31 20.44 7.17 -13.04
N PRO A 32 21.03 8.38 -12.91
CA PRO A 32 20.31 9.59 -12.51
C PRO A 32 19.11 9.96 -13.40
N ASP A 33 19.20 9.66 -14.69
CA ASP A 33 18.18 9.99 -15.69
C ASP A 33 17.28 8.80 -16.06
N HIS A 34 17.54 7.61 -15.52
CA HIS A 34 16.86 6.38 -15.90
C HIS A 34 15.96 5.88 -14.76
N LEU A 35 14.80 6.54 -14.61
CA LEU A 35 13.73 6.11 -13.72
C LEU A 35 12.99 4.90 -14.33
N LEU A 36 12.98 3.80 -13.59
CA LEU A 36 12.28 2.57 -13.96
C LEU A 36 11.11 2.34 -13.01
N LEU A 37 9.92 2.24 -13.60
CA LEU A 37 8.68 1.91 -12.89
C LEU A 37 8.23 0.52 -13.29
N GLN A 38 7.69 -0.24 -12.34
CA GLN A 38 7.23 -1.61 -12.58
C GLN A 38 5.91 -1.88 -11.86
N SER A 39 5.14 -2.80 -12.41
CA SER A 39 4.10 -3.51 -11.66
C SER A 39 4.56 -4.94 -11.39
N ARG A 40 3.67 -5.79 -10.86
CA ARG A 40 3.99 -7.21 -10.66
C ARG A 40 4.30 -7.90 -12.00
N GLY A 41 5.56 -8.25 -12.19
CA GLY A 41 6.03 -9.10 -13.29
C GLY A 41 6.41 -8.38 -14.58
N HIS A 42 6.30 -7.05 -14.67
CA HIS A 42 6.76 -6.29 -15.85
C HIS A 42 7.05 -4.81 -15.54
N PHE A 43 7.92 -4.19 -16.36
CA PHE A 43 8.14 -2.75 -16.36
C PHE A 43 6.97 -2.02 -17.02
N LEU A 44 6.64 -0.85 -16.48
CA LEU A 44 5.64 0.04 -17.02
C LEU A 44 6.25 0.85 -18.16
N THR A 45 5.96 0.46 -19.39
CA THR A 45 6.58 1.02 -20.60
C THR A 45 5.60 1.82 -21.46
N GLY A 46 4.36 1.98 -20.99
CA GLY A 46 3.27 2.65 -21.69
C GLY A 46 2.26 1.69 -22.31
N GLY A 47 1.11 2.23 -22.71
CA GLY A 47 0.07 1.49 -23.42
C GLY A 47 -1.29 1.50 -22.72
N TYR A 48 -2.32 1.12 -23.47
CA TYR A 48 -3.72 1.21 -23.03
C TYR A 48 -4.01 0.45 -21.73
N ARG A 49 -3.39 -0.72 -21.55
CA ARG A 49 -3.58 -1.57 -20.37
C ARG A 49 -2.94 -0.99 -19.09
N GLU A 50 -2.06 -0.01 -19.22
CA GLU A 50 -1.37 0.63 -18.10
C GLU A 50 -2.00 1.97 -17.68
N ARG A 51 -3.17 2.34 -18.22
CA ARG A 51 -3.83 3.63 -17.94
C ARG A 51 -4.02 3.91 -16.44
N HIS A 52 -4.28 2.85 -15.67
CA HIS A 52 -4.41 2.96 -14.21
C HIS A 52 -3.09 3.35 -13.51
N PHE A 53 -1.94 3.27 -14.18
CA PHE A 53 -0.63 3.72 -13.71
C PHE A 53 -0.20 5.08 -14.28
N ASP A 54 -0.99 5.74 -15.13
CA ASP A 54 -0.56 7.01 -15.74
C ASP A 54 -0.33 8.10 -14.69
N LEU A 55 -1.15 8.15 -13.64
CA LEU A 55 -0.95 9.06 -12.52
C LEU A 55 0.33 8.71 -11.72
N PHE A 56 0.65 7.43 -11.55
CA PHE A 56 1.88 6.98 -10.90
C PHE A 56 3.12 7.41 -11.69
N LYS A 57 3.09 7.24 -13.02
CA LYS A 57 4.16 7.68 -13.93
C LYS A 57 4.36 9.19 -13.85
N ALA A 58 3.28 9.96 -13.88
CA ALA A 58 3.33 11.42 -13.78
C ALA A 58 3.91 11.89 -12.43
N TRP A 59 3.45 11.29 -11.33
CA TRP A 59 3.95 11.58 -9.99
C TRP A 59 5.44 11.27 -9.84
N ALA A 60 5.87 10.08 -10.25
CA ALA A 60 7.26 9.67 -10.14
C ALA A 60 8.18 10.52 -11.04
N ALA A 61 7.70 10.93 -12.22
CA ALA A 61 8.42 11.84 -13.09
C ALA A 61 8.57 13.24 -12.46
N ARG A 62 7.51 13.78 -11.85
CA ARG A 62 7.53 15.09 -11.16
C ARG A 62 8.51 15.11 -9.98
N HIS A 63 8.59 14.00 -9.26
CA HIS A 63 9.43 13.86 -8.06
C HIS A 63 10.76 13.14 -8.31
N ARG A 64 11.14 12.94 -9.57
CA ARG A 64 12.33 12.17 -9.98
C ARG A 64 13.58 12.59 -9.21
N THR A 65 13.82 13.89 -9.08
CA THR A 65 15.00 14.41 -8.36
C THR A 65 14.96 14.06 -6.88
N ALA A 66 13.81 14.23 -6.21
CA ALA A 66 13.67 13.90 -4.79
C ALA A 66 13.83 12.38 -4.56
N LEU A 67 13.23 11.56 -5.43
CA LEU A 67 13.36 10.11 -5.41
C LEU A 67 14.80 9.66 -5.67
N TRP A 68 15.50 10.26 -6.65
CA TRP A 68 16.90 9.97 -6.91
C TRP A 68 17.80 10.30 -5.71
N ASN A 69 17.56 11.44 -5.05
CA ASN A 69 18.36 11.87 -3.90
C ASN A 69 18.30 10.88 -2.73
N ILE A 70 17.16 10.20 -2.53
CA ILE A 70 17.01 9.19 -1.46
C ILE A 70 17.37 7.78 -1.94
N MET A 71 17.05 7.41 -3.19
CA MET A 71 17.18 6.02 -3.66
C MET A 71 18.54 5.73 -4.31
N GLY A 72 19.09 6.71 -5.04
CA GLY A 72 20.16 6.50 -6.00
C GLY A 72 19.87 5.30 -6.91
N ASN A 73 20.92 4.59 -7.30
CA ASN A 73 20.85 3.28 -7.97
C ASN A 73 20.94 2.09 -6.99
N ARG A 74 20.94 2.35 -5.67
CA ARG A 74 21.11 1.31 -4.64
C ARG A 74 19.80 0.67 -4.21
N TYR A 75 18.72 1.44 -4.18
CA TYR A 75 17.47 0.97 -3.61
C TYR A 75 16.42 0.65 -4.69
N LEU A 76 15.69 -0.44 -4.49
CA LEU A 76 14.45 -0.78 -5.19
C LEU A 76 13.30 -0.67 -4.19
N MET A 77 12.45 0.33 -4.39
CA MET A 77 11.30 0.60 -3.53
C MET A 77 10.07 -0.10 -4.08
N PHE A 78 9.34 -0.79 -3.22
CA PHE A 78 8.06 -1.40 -3.49
C PHE A 78 6.97 -0.67 -2.71
N GLY A 79 5.81 -0.54 -3.34
CA GLY A 79 4.64 0.03 -2.72
C GLY A 79 3.36 -0.51 -3.31
N GLU A 80 2.27 -0.23 -2.62
CA GLU A 80 0.93 -0.54 -3.10
C GLU A 80 0.38 0.68 -3.85
N TRP A 81 0.03 0.48 -5.11
CA TRP A 81 -0.64 1.46 -5.95
C TRP A 81 -2.15 1.31 -5.84
N LEU A 82 -2.79 2.36 -5.32
CA LEU A 82 -4.16 2.35 -4.83
C LEU A 82 -5.08 3.27 -5.62
N TYR A 83 -4.67 3.74 -6.80
CA TYR A 83 -5.51 4.65 -7.59
C TYR A 83 -6.81 4.01 -8.03
N ALA A 84 -6.76 2.84 -8.66
CA ALA A 84 -7.96 2.11 -9.06
C ALA A 84 -8.50 1.28 -7.88
N LYS A 85 -9.80 1.37 -7.59
CA LYS A 85 -10.47 0.50 -6.63
C LYS A 85 -10.36 -0.95 -7.09
N HIS A 86 -9.84 -1.81 -6.22
CA HIS A 86 -9.93 -3.26 -6.36
C HIS A 86 -11.24 -3.74 -5.75
N THR A 87 -11.20 -4.31 -4.56
CA THR A 87 -12.34 -4.80 -3.79
C THR A 87 -12.69 -3.83 -2.66
N ILE A 88 -11.72 -3.17 -2.03
CA ILE A 88 -11.96 -2.10 -1.04
C ILE A 88 -11.97 -0.74 -1.72
N PHE A 89 -12.99 0.06 -1.43
CA PHE A 89 -12.99 1.49 -1.72
C PHE A 89 -12.42 2.29 -0.56
N TYR A 90 -11.40 3.08 -0.87
CA TYR A 90 -10.77 4.02 0.05
C TYR A 90 -11.15 5.45 -0.32
N ASP A 91 -11.58 6.24 0.66
CA ASP A 91 -11.99 7.63 0.47
C ASP A 91 -11.13 8.64 1.26
N ALA A 92 -10.12 8.15 1.97
CA ALA A 92 -9.23 8.96 2.80
C ALA A 92 -7.77 8.50 2.70
N LEU A 93 -7.29 8.18 1.50
CA LEU A 93 -5.89 7.77 1.30
C LEU A 93 -4.91 8.92 1.58
N PRO A 94 -3.83 8.70 2.34
CA PRO A 94 -2.78 9.72 2.52
C PRO A 94 -1.93 9.90 1.26
N HIS A 95 -1.89 8.88 0.39
CA HIS A 95 -1.25 8.91 -0.92
C HIS A 95 -1.75 7.72 -1.76
N TYR A 96 -1.65 7.77 -3.10
CA TYR A 96 -2.02 6.62 -3.95
C TYR A 96 -0.93 5.56 -4.04
N PHE A 97 0.33 5.91 -3.84
CA PHE A 97 1.46 4.98 -3.74
C PHE A 97 1.91 4.90 -2.28
N LEU A 98 1.68 3.77 -1.62
CA LEU A 98 2.11 3.55 -0.24
C LEU A 98 3.29 2.58 -0.21
N GLU A 99 4.46 3.09 0.16
CA GLU A 99 5.69 2.30 0.30
C GLU A 99 5.51 1.23 1.37
N PHE A 100 5.87 -0.01 1.06
CA PHE A 100 5.82 -1.11 2.01
C PHE A 100 7.10 -1.93 2.05
N ASP A 101 8.04 -1.80 1.13
CA ASP A 101 9.32 -2.50 1.25
C ASP A 101 10.40 -1.78 0.44
N ILE A 102 11.64 -1.79 0.93
CA ILE A 102 12.79 -1.28 0.18
C ILE A 102 13.88 -2.34 0.19
N PHE A 103 14.28 -2.79 -0.98
CA PHE A 103 15.38 -3.73 -1.17
C PHE A 103 16.69 -2.98 -1.43
N ASP A 104 17.71 -3.30 -0.65
CA ASP A 104 19.08 -2.83 -0.83
C ASP A 104 19.79 -3.75 -1.84
N LEU A 105 20.08 -3.22 -3.04
CA LEU A 105 20.72 -3.96 -4.11
C LEU A 105 22.20 -4.26 -3.84
N GLU A 106 22.85 -3.50 -2.96
CA GLU A 106 24.26 -3.74 -2.59
C GLU A 106 24.36 -4.80 -1.50
N ARG A 107 23.49 -4.73 -0.49
CA ARG A 107 23.51 -5.65 0.67
C ARG A 107 22.62 -6.88 0.48
N HIS A 108 21.83 -6.92 -0.59
CA HIS A 108 20.91 -8.00 -0.93
C HIS A 108 19.92 -8.38 0.17
N HIS A 109 19.36 -7.39 0.86
CA HIS A 109 18.29 -7.60 1.83
C HIS A 109 17.27 -6.47 1.79
N PHE A 110 16.11 -6.75 2.35
CA PHE A 110 15.11 -5.71 2.59
C PHE A 110 15.42 -4.97 3.88
N LEU A 111 15.33 -3.65 3.83
CA LEU A 111 15.51 -2.78 4.99
C LEU A 111 14.39 -2.99 6.01
N ASP A 112 14.74 -2.99 7.30
CA ASP A 112 13.75 -2.95 8.38
C ASP A 112 12.96 -1.63 8.40
N THR A 113 11.88 -1.60 9.18
CA THR A 113 10.95 -0.46 9.21
C THR A 113 11.61 0.84 9.68
N PRO A 114 12.47 0.86 10.73
CA PRO A 114 13.24 2.04 11.09
C PRO A 114 14.13 2.56 9.95
N SER A 115 14.85 1.67 9.25
CA SER A 115 15.73 2.08 8.14
C SER A 115 14.95 2.63 6.95
N ARG A 116 13.79 2.04 6.61
CA ARG A 116 12.91 2.57 5.56
C ARG A 116 12.39 3.96 5.92
N LYS A 117 11.86 4.13 7.14
CA LYS A 117 11.35 5.43 7.64
C LYS A 117 12.44 6.50 7.58
N ALA A 118 13.66 6.17 7.98
CA ALA A 118 14.79 7.09 7.91
C ALA A 118 15.18 7.44 6.46
N LEU A 119 15.15 6.47 5.55
CA LEU A 119 15.50 6.67 4.13
C LEU A 119 14.53 7.60 3.41
N ILE A 120 13.23 7.48 3.67
CA ILE A 120 12.19 8.27 2.99
C ILE A 120 11.81 9.56 3.74
N ALA A 121 12.44 9.85 4.88
CA ALA A 121 12.14 11.01 5.69
C ALA A 121 12.33 12.31 4.87
N GLY A 122 11.32 13.20 4.91
CA GLY A 122 11.32 14.45 4.16
C GLY A 122 11.12 14.30 2.64
N SER A 123 10.85 13.08 2.16
CA SER A 123 10.53 12.81 0.76
C SER A 123 9.01 12.88 0.50
N PRO A 124 8.54 12.88 -0.76
CA PRO A 124 7.11 12.81 -1.09
C PRO A 124 6.52 11.40 -0.91
N VAL A 125 7.31 10.41 -0.44
CA VAL A 125 6.86 9.03 -0.27
C VAL A 125 6.20 8.86 1.11
N VAL A 126 5.06 8.17 1.11
CA VAL A 126 4.33 7.80 2.34
C VAL A 126 4.36 6.27 2.46
N SER A 127 4.65 5.74 3.65
CA SER A 127 4.58 4.30 3.90
C SER A 127 3.15 3.84 4.19
N VAL A 128 2.90 2.55 4.00
CA VAL A 128 1.69 1.89 4.54
C VAL A 128 1.58 2.10 6.06
N PRO A 129 0.36 2.19 6.63
CA PRO A 129 0.19 2.37 8.07
C PRO A 129 0.79 1.23 8.88
N VAL A 130 1.72 1.54 9.79
CA VAL A 130 2.15 0.62 10.85
C VAL A 130 1.09 0.65 11.96
N LEU A 131 0.45 -0.49 12.18
CA LEU A 131 -0.61 -0.65 13.18
C LEU A 131 -0.02 -0.90 14.57
N THR A 132 1.02 -1.74 14.64
CA THR A 132 1.72 -2.03 15.88
C THR A 132 3.09 -2.65 15.61
N GLU A 133 3.97 -2.57 16.61
CA GLU A 133 5.27 -3.23 16.65
C GLU A 133 5.31 -4.06 17.94
N VAL A 134 5.65 -5.34 17.86
CA VAL A 134 5.50 -6.28 18.98
C VAL A 134 6.58 -7.36 18.96
N ASP A 135 7.19 -7.59 20.11
CA ASP A 135 8.03 -8.77 20.33
C ASP A 135 7.13 -9.95 20.69
N ILE A 136 7.18 -11.01 19.89
CA ILE A 136 6.35 -12.20 20.09
C ILE A 136 6.99 -13.07 21.16
N ASP A 137 6.25 -13.34 22.23
CA ASP A 137 6.63 -14.31 23.26
C ASP A 137 5.78 -15.59 23.17
N SER A 138 6.16 -16.62 23.95
CA SER A 138 5.45 -17.90 24.00
C SER A 138 4.01 -17.82 24.53
N ARG A 139 3.59 -16.67 25.07
CA ARG A 139 2.23 -16.41 25.57
C ARG A 139 1.40 -15.62 24.56
N THR A 140 1.98 -15.18 23.45
CA THR A 140 1.27 -14.47 22.40
C THR A 140 0.30 -15.41 21.71
N ARG A 141 -0.99 -15.11 21.85
CA ARG A 141 -2.08 -15.96 21.35
C ARG A 141 -2.60 -15.47 20.00
N THR A 142 -3.19 -16.38 19.23
CA THR A 142 -3.76 -16.08 17.91
C THR A 142 -4.93 -15.08 17.96
N ASP A 143 -5.67 -14.99 19.07
CA ASP A 143 -6.71 -13.97 19.26
C ASP A 143 -6.13 -12.55 19.37
N THR A 144 -4.82 -12.38 19.42
CA THR A 144 -4.18 -11.08 19.24
C THR A 144 -4.41 -10.53 17.82
N LEU A 145 -4.53 -11.40 16.80
CA LEU A 145 -4.80 -10.98 15.41
C LEU A 145 -6.12 -10.21 15.29
N THR A 146 -7.16 -10.62 16.03
CA THR A 146 -8.46 -9.95 16.01
C THR A 146 -8.42 -8.58 16.70
N LYS A 147 -7.40 -8.30 17.52
CA LYS A 147 -7.19 -6.98 18.13
C LYS A 147 -6.51 -6.00 17.19
N TRP A 148 -5.69 -6.49 16.26
CA TRP A 148 -4.99 -5.65 15.28
C TRP A 148 -5.83 -5.39 14.03
N ILE A 149 -6.78 -6.28 13.73
CA ILE A 149 -7.81 -6.00 12.73
C ILE A 149 -8.80 -4.97 13.28
N GLY A 150 -8.92 -3.87 12.55
CA GLY A 150 -9.86 -2.79 12.84
C GLY A 150 -10.38 -2.14 11.57
N TYR A 151 -11.00 -0.97 11.75
CA TYR A 151 -11.36 -0.09 10.64
C TYR A 151 -10.11 0.24 9.81
N SER A 152 -10.26 0.28 8.49
CA SER A 152 -9.18 0.72 7.62
C SER A 152 -8.81 2.18 7.92
N ASN A 153 -7.51 2.49 7.95
CA ASN A 153 -7.02 3.86 8.15
C ASN A 153 -7.33 4.78 6.96
N ALA A 154 -7.73 4.21 5.81
CA ALA A 154 -8.05 4.96 4.59
C ALA A 154 -9.56 4.97 4.27
N LYS A 155 -10.41 4.57 5.22
CA LYS A 155 -11.88 4.64 5.10
C LYS A 155 -12.47 5.59 6.15
N SER A 156 -13.13 6.63 5.70
CA SER A 156 -13.94 7.51 6.55
C SER A 156 -15.30 6.86 6.86
N PRO A 157 -16.03 7.32 7.89
CA PRO A 157 -17.40 6.88 8.14
C PRO A 157 -18.37 7.11 6.96
N ASN A 158 -18.01 8.01 6.02
CA ASN A 158 -18.85 8.38 4.87
C ASN A 158 -18.46 7.64 3.57
N TRP A 159 -17.56 6.66 3.61
CA TRP A 159 -17.00 6.03 2.41
C TRP A 159 -18.06 5.45 1.47
N ARG A 160 -19.19 4.94 1.98
CA ARG A 160 -20.30 4.42 1.15
C ARG A 160 -21.00 5.52 0.36
N THR A 161 -21.21 6.67 0.98
CA THR A 161 -21.76 7.84 0.29
C THR A 161 -20.77 8.32 -0.76
N ARG A 162 -19.48 8.41 -0.41
CA ARG A 162 -18.41 8.76 -1.35
C ARG A 162 -18.30 7.78 -2.52
N LEU A 163 -18.45 6.48 -2.29
CA LEU A 163 -18.45 5.47 -3.34
C LEU A 163 -19.52 5.77 -4.40
N LYS A 164 -20.75 6.06 -3.96
CA LYS A 164 -21.88 6.40 -4.84
C LYS A 164 -21.61 7.68 -5.62
N GLU A 165 -21.09 8.71 -4.95
CA GLU A 165 -20.74 9.99 -5.58
C GLU A 165 -19.68 9.81 -6.68
N VAL A 166 -18.63 9.05 -6.39
CA VAL A 166 -17.56 8.78 -7.35
C VAL A 166 -18.08 7.91 -8.49
N ALA A 167 -18.84 6.85 -8.21
CA ALA A 167 -19.44 6.01 -9.25
C ALA A 167 -20.31 6.83 -10.21
N ALA A 168 -21.17 7.70 -9.69
CA ALA A 168 -21.99 8.59 -10.49
C ALA A 168 -21.16 9.58 -11.33
N ARG A 169 -20.09 10.14 -10.75
CA ARG A 169 -19.17 11.06 -11.45
C ARG A 169 -18.44 10.38 -12.61
N GLU A 170 -18.06 9.12 -12.44
CA GLU A 170 -17.41 8.31 -13.48
C GLU A 170 -18.41 7.68 -14.47
N GLY A 171 -19.72 7.92 -14.31
CA GLY A 171 -20.77 7.35 -15.17
C GLY A 171 -20.92 5.83 -15.03
N LEU A 172 -20.60 5.29 -13.85
CA LEU A 172 -20.66 3.86 -13.54
C LEU A 172 -21.94 3.53 -12.77
N GLU A 173 -22.56 2.39 -13.12
CA GLU A 173 -23.79 1.92 -12.48
C GLU A 173 -23.58 1.64 -10.98
N PRO A 174 -24.21 2.41 -10.06
CA PRO A 174 -23.92 2.34 -8.63
C PRO A 174 -24.15 0.95 -8.03
N HIS A 175 -25.24 0.27 -8.42
CA HIS A 175 -25.55 -1.07 -7.92
C HIS A 175 -24.47 -2.09 -8.28
N ARG A 176 -23.88 -1.97 -9.47
CA ARG A 176 -22.78 -2.85 -9.89
C ARG A 176 -21.54 -2.58 -9.06
N ILE A 177 -21.16 -1.32 -8.89
CA ILE A 177 -20.00 -0.93 -8.09
C ILE A 177 -20.14 -1.38 -6.64
N GLU A 178 -21.33 -1.25 -6.04
CA GLU A 178 -21.61 -1.75 -4.70
C GLU A 178 -21.42 -3.27 -4.59
N SER A 179 -21.93 -4.04 -5.55
CA SER A 179 -21.76 -5.50 -5.56
C SER A 179 -20.31 -5.97 -5.74
N GLU A 180 -19.47 -5.11 -6.33
CA GLU A 180 -18.04 -5.36 -6.55
C GLU A 180 -17.15 -4.74 -5.47
N THR A 181 -17.73 -4.32 -4.33
CA THR A 181 -17.03 -3.63 -3.23
C THR A 181 -17.23 -4.37 -1.90
N ASP A 182 -16.16 -4.54 -1.11
CA ASP A 182 -16.26 -5.07 0.27
C ASP A 182 -17.17 -4.13 1.10
N PRO A 183 -18.32 -4.62 1.59
CA PRO A 183 -19.25 -3.81 2.36
C PRO A 183 -18.76 -3.55 3.78
N SER A 184 -17.66 -4.14 4.24
CA SER A 184 -17.11 -3.96 5.57
C SER A 184 -16.39 -2.62 5.73
N ASP A 185 -16.38 -2.06 6.94
CA ASP A 185 -15.55 -0.91 7.28
C ASP A 185 -14.10 -1.32 7.63
N LEU A 186 -13.87 -2.62 7.78
CA LEU A 186 -12.59 -3.16 8.18
C LEU A 186 -11.57 -3.12 7.04
N MET A 187 -10.29 -3.12 7.42
CA MET A 187 -9.17 -3.34 6.49
C MET A 187 -9.23 -4.73 5.83
N GLU A 188 -8.47 -4.91 4.75
CA GLU A 188 -8.34 -6.20 4.05
C GLU A 188 -7.78 -7.28 4.98
N GLY A 189 -6.78 -6.90 5.78
CA GLY A 189 -6.01 -7.81 6.58
C GLY A 189 -4.75 -7.18 7.15
N LEU A 190 -3.83 -8.04 7.56
CA LEU A 190 -2.56 -7.66 8.18
C LEU A 190 -1.41 -8.16 7.32
N TYR A 191 -0.40 -7.32 7.19
CA TYR A 191 0.90 -7.68 6.67
C TYR A 191 1.90 -7.69 7.82
N PHE A 192 2.66 -8.77 7.95
CA PHE A 192 3.64 -8.97 9.01
C PHE A 192 5.02 -8.97 8.42
N LYS A 193 5.93 -8.23 9.05
CA LYS A 193 7.36 -8.34 8.82
C LYS A 193 8.03 -8.85 10.06
N VAL A 194 8.79 -9.93 9.92
CA VAL A 194 9.76 -10.35 10.92
C VAL A 194 11.02 -9.53 10.68
N GLU A 195 11.41 -8.72 11.66
CA GLU A 195 12.58 -7.84 11.53
C GLU A 195 13.65 -8.22 12.56
N ALA A 196 14.91 -8.27 12.13
CA ALA A 196 16.05 -8.53 13.00
C ALA A 196 17.32 -7.95 12.38
N GLU A 197 18.21 -7.37 13.18
CA GLU A 197 19.52 -6.89 12.73
C GLU A 197 19.46 -5.89 11.55
N GLY A 198 18.50 -4.96 11.53
CA GLY A 198 18.42 -3.95 10.46
C GLY A 198 17.71 -4.39 9.17
N LYS A 199 17.18 -5.61 9.12
CA LYS A 199 16.58 -6.21 7.91
C LYS A 199 15.26 -6.92 8.18
N VAL A 200 14.43 -7.03 7.14
CA VAL A 200 13.28 -7.94 7.13
C VAL A 200 13.76 -9.36 6.78
N THR A 201 13.53 -10.31 7.67
CA THR A 201 13.96 -11.71 7.52
C THR A 201 12.84 -12.63 7.05
N ASP A 202 11.58 -12.31 7.33
CA ASP A 202 10.43 -13.06 6.85
C ASP A 202 9.18 -12.16 6.73
N ARG A 203 8.20 -12.61 5.96
CA ARG A 203 6.94 -11.91 5.70
C ARG A 203 5.77 -12.85 5.78
N LEU A 204 4.74 -12.44 6.50
CA LEU A 204 3.48 -13.16 6.54
C LEU A 204 2.35 -12.23 6.17
N LYS A 205 1.23 -12.82 5.76
CA LYS A 205 -0.02 -12.08 5.59
C LYS A 205 -1.16 -12.86 6.20
N TRP A 206 -2.10 -12.12 6.75
CA TRP A 206 -3.39 -12.64 7.18
C TRP A 206 -4.47 -11.82 6.50
N VAL A 207 -5.43 -12.47 5.85
CA VAL A 207 -6.50 -11.82 5.09
C VAL A 207 -7.83 -12.24 5.67
N ARG A 208 -8.76 -11.30 5.83
CA ARG A 208 -10.11 -11.57 6.33
C ARG A 208 -10.84 -12.56 5.43
N ALA A 209 -11.51 -13.54 6.03
CA ALA A 209 -12.16 -14.62 5.29
C ALA A 209 -13.32 -14.09 4.41
N ASP A 210 -14.12 -13.16 4.93
CA ASP A 210 -15.21 -12.53 4.22
C ASP A 210 -14.74 -11.59 3.10
N PHE A 211 -13.58 -10.94 3.24
CA PHE A 211 -12.95 -10.25 2.12
C PHE A 211 -12.65 -11.21 0.95
N LEU A 212 -12.09 -12.39 1.23
CA LEU A 212 -11.84 -13.42 0.21
C LEU A 212 -13.13 -13.91 -0.45
N THR A 213 -14.21 -14.02 0.34
CA THR A 213 -15.55 -14.32 -0.18
C THR A 213 -16.01 -13.22 -1.14
N THR A 214 -15.90 -11.93 -0.78
CA THR A 214 -16.25 -10.82 -1.68
C THR A 214 -15.45 -10.85 -2.98
N VAL A 215 -14.14 -11.09 -2.92
CA VAL A 215 -13.30 -11.23 -4.12
C VAL A 215 -13.83 -12.35 -5.02
N THR A 216 -14.22 -13.48 -4.43
CA THR A 216 -14.75 -14.64 -5.16
C THR A 216 -16.14 -14.37 -5.75
N ASP A 217 -17.05 -13.81 -4.96
CA ASP A 217 -18.44 -13.54 -5.32
C ASP A 217 -18.58 -12.47 -6.40
N SER A 218 -17.65 -11.51 -6.43
CA SER A 218 -17.63 -10.45 -7.44
C SER A 218 -17.38 -10.95 -8.88
N GLY A 219 -16.94 -12.21 -9.05
CA GLY A 219 -16.94 -12.94 -10.33
C GLY A 219 -16.08 -12.37 -11.47
N SER A 220 -15.34 -11.28 -11.22
CA SER A 220 -14.53 -10.56 -12.20
C SER A 220 -13.20 -10.14 -11.60
N HIS A 221 -12.11 -10.19 -12.39
CA HIS A 221 -10.83 -9.64 -11.94
C HIS A 221 -10.89 -8.10 -12.00
N TRP A 222 -10.29 -7.40 -11.04
CA TRP A 222 -10.36 -5.93 -10.97
C TRP A 222 -9.82 -5.24 -12.24
N LEU A 223 -8.83 -5.85 -12.92
CA LEU A 223 -8.28 -5.37 -14.19
C LEU A 223 -9.31 -5.33 -15.33
N ASP A 224 -10.37 -6.12 -15.25
CA ASP A 224 -11.44 -6.18 -16.26
C ASP A 224 -12.60 -5.22 -15.94
N ARG A 225 -12.54 -4.53 -14.79
CA ARG A 225 -13.55 -3.56 -14.36
C ARG A 225 -13.19 -2.16 -14.87
N PRO A 226 -14.19 -1.29 -15.09
CA PRO A 226 -13.94 0.14 -15.27
C PRO A 226 -13.14 0.70 -14.09
N ILE A 227 -12.23 1.64 -14.37
CA ILE A 227 -11.46 2.30 -13.32
C ILE A 227 -12.42 3.16 -12.51
N LEU A 228 -12.60 2.81 -11.24
CA LEU A 228 -13.19 3.66 -10.23
C LEU A 228 -12.06 4.21 -9.34
N PRO A 229 -11.74 5.51 -9.38
CA PRO A 229 -10.65 6.04 -8.58
C PRO A 229 -10.97 6.01 -7.07
N ASN A 230 -10.09 5.45 -6.25
CA ASN A 230 -10.09 5.74 -4.81
C ASN A 230 -9.84 7.24 -4.59
N GLN A 231 -10.20 7.76 -3.43
CA GLN A 231 -10.04 9.19 -3.11
C GLN A 231 -8.94 9.41 -2.08
N LEU A 232 -8.22 10.52 -2.24
CA LEU A 232 -7.26 10.99 -1.25
C LEU A 232 -7.98 11.67 -0.08
N ALA A 233 -7.35 11.66 1.08
CA ALA A 233 -7.76 12.46 2.22
C ALA A 233 -7.75 13.95 1.86
N GLN A 234 -8.59 14.73 2.54
CA GLN A 234 -8.66 16.17 2.34
C GLN A 234 -7.30 16.82 2.60
N GLY A 235 -6.86 17.68 1.68
CA GLY A 235 -5.61 18.43 1.79
C GLY A 235 -4.36 17.71 1.28
N VAL A 236 -4.46 16.46 0.85
CA VAL A 236 -3.33 15.75 0.21
C VAL A 236 -3.06 16.34 -1.17
N ASP A 237 -1.85 16.84 -1.38
CA ASP A 237 -1.34 17.27 -2.69
C ASP A 237 -0.23 16.31 -3.16
N LEU A 238 -0.51 15.56 -4.23
CA LEU A 238 0.47 14.63 -4.81
C LEU A 238 1.67 15.33 -5.46
N PHE A 239 1.49 16.57 -5.92
CA PHE A 239 2.46 17.27 -6.77
C PHE A 239 3.08 18.51 -6.08
N GLY A 240 2.74 18.73 -4.82
CA GLY A 240 3.27 19.78 -3.97
C GLY A 240 4.79 19.70 -3.81
N CYS A 241 5.41 20.84 -3.50
CA CYS A 241 6.86 20.96 -3.33
C CYS A 241 7.33 20.57 -1.92
N ASP A 242 6.40 20.56 -0.96
CA ASP A 242 6.64 20.24 0.45
C ASP A 242 5.99 18.87 0.74
N GLY A 243 6.62 18.03 1.56
CA GLY A 243 6.03 16.74 1.95
C GLY A 243 4.61 16.88 2.54
N PRO A 244 3.85 15.80 2.74
CA PRO A 244 2.44 15.84 3.19
C PRO A 244 2.20 16.50 4.56
N PHE A 245 3.26 16.96 5.23
CA PHE A 245 3.22 17.77 6.43
C PHE A 245 4.09 19.01 6.21
N GLY A 246 3.56 20.01 5.49
CA GLY A 246 4.11 21.36 5.55
C GLY A 246 4.16 21.80 7.02
N GLU A 247 5.32 22.30 7.44
CA GLU A 247 5.61 22.70 8.82
C GLU A 247 4.44 23.51 9.43
N VAL A 248 3.76 22.95 10.43
CA VAL A 248 3.07 23.77 11.40
C VAL A 248 4.16 24.38 12.28
N THR A 249 4.59 25.58 11.91
CA THR A 249 5.44 26.42 12.77
C THR A 249 4.63 26.91 13.98
N PRO A 250 5.28 27.14 15.14
CA PRO A 250 4.66 27.06 16.47
C PRO A 250 3.66 28.18 16.81
#